data_AF-A0A949NPK7-F1
#
_entry.id   AF-A0A949NPK7-F1
#
_cell.length_a   1.000
_cell.length_b   1.000
_cell.length_c   1.000
_cell.angle_alpha   90.00
_cell.angle_beta   90.00
_cell.angle_gamma   90.00
#
_symmetry.space_group_name_H-M   'P 1'
#
loop_
_entity.id
_entity.type
_entity.pdbx_description
1 polymer ?
#
loop_
_entity_poly.entity_id
_entity_poly.type
_entity_poly.pdbx_seq_one_letter_code
_entity_poly.pdbx_strand_id
1 'polypeptide(L)'
;MELAASPHGIHWLPAPPQDKEGWKRLNSWCPYLRPYKAVKGAGITPQKPAHIASYYYGFVTYPELNPKLAEVITGSIYNGYDIYADMHAALKEWTRAAALDNQAFVVPYHRGSVAAFKAAGAWTPEHEKIQQTLLKQEEQRLAGYAAAQKLAKEKGVDQKQWPDFWEKYAREHQLF
;
A
#
# COMPACT_ATOMS: atom_id res chain seq x y z
N MET A 1 -2.77 5.54 -25.58
CA MET A 1 -2.64 4.82 -26.87
C MET A 1 -1.43 5.33 -27.64
N GLU A 2 -1.22 6.65 -27.70
CA GLU A 2 -0.08 7.31 -28.37
C GLU A 2 1.31 6.67 -28.12
N LEU A 3 1.67 6.39 -26.87
CA LEU A 3 3.03 5.90 -26.56
C LEU A 3 3.35 4.51 -27.13
N ALA A 4 2.36 3.61 -27.18
CA ALA A 4 2.52 2.26 -27.73
C ALA A 4 2.67 2.27 -29.26
N ALA A 5 2.17 3.32 -29.92
CA ALA A 5 2.29 3.52 -31.36
C ALA A 5 3.57 4.30 -31.75
N SER A 6 4.40 4.70 -30.78
CA SER A 6 5.65 5.39 -31.05
C SER A 6 6.66 4.47 -31.78
N PRO A 7 7.63 5.02 -32.52
CA PRO A 7 8.64 4.22 -33.23
C PRO A 7 9.44 3.27 -32.33
N HIS A 8 9.57 3.61 -31.05
CA HIS A 8 10.28 2.81 -30.04
C HIS A 8 9.32 1.97 -29.18
N GLY A 9 8.02 2.12 -29.36
CA GLY A 9 6.97 1.41 -28.64
C GLY A 9 6.97 1.67 -27.14
N ILE A 10 6.38 0.71 -26.42
CA ILE A 10 6.40 0.65 -24.96
C ILE A 10 6.90 -0.73 -24.53
N HIS A 11 7.78 -0.76 -23.53
CA HIS A 11 8.24 -1.99 -22.91
C HIS A 11 7.87 -2.00 -21.42
N TRP A 12 7.08 -2.99 -21.01
CA TRP A 12 6.77 -3.22 -19.61
C TRP A 12 7.86 -4.10 -19.01
N LEU A 13 8.45 -3.66 -17.90
CA LEU A 13 9.43 -4.45 -17.17
C LEU A 13 8.76 -5.72 -16.62
N PRO A 14 9.19 -6.92 -17.07
CA PRO A 14 8.53 -8.16 -16.69
C PRO A 14 8.84 -8.51 -15.22
N ALA A 15 7.79 -8.84 -14.46
CA ALA A 15 7.89 -9.41 -13.11
C ALA A 15 7.10 -10.73 -13.05
N PRO A 16 7.64 -11.81 -13.65
CA PRO A 16 6.97 -13.11 -13.72
C PRO A 16 6.72 -13.68 -12.31
N PRO A 17 5.50 -14.17 -11.99
CA PRO A 17 5.19 -14.74 -10.68
C PRO A 17 6.00 -16.00 -10.35
N GLN A 18 6.53 -16.69 -11.36
CA GLN A 18 7.34 -17.90 -11.19
C GLN A 18 8.79 -17.62 -10.75
N ASP A 19 9.31 -16.40 -10.91
CA ASP A 19 10.68 -16.04 -10.48
C ASP A 19 10.73 -15.76 -8.97
N LYS A 20 10.65 -16.84 -8.18
CA LYS A 20 10.62 -16.76 -6.71
C LYS A 20 11.86 -16.07 -6.13
N GLU A 21 13.03 -16.28 -6.72
CA GLU A 21 14.27 -15.64 -6.26
C GLU A 21 14.31 -14.15 -6.62
N GLY A 22 13.81 -13.77 -7.80
CA GLY A 22 13.60 -12.37 -8.19
C GLY A 22 12.65 -11.66 -7.23
N TRP A 23 11.50 -12.28 -6.91
CA TRP A 23 10.55 -11.75 -5.93
C TRP A 23 11.16 -11.63 -4.54
N LYS A 24 11.94 -12.63 -4.10
CA LYS A 24 12.65 -12.57 -2.80
C LYS A 24 13.61 -11.37 -2.74
N ARG A 25 14.39 -11.11 -3.79
CA ARG A 25 15.29 -9.95 -3.87
C ARG A 25 14.51 -8.62 -3.95
N LEU A 26 13.41 -8.59 -4.71
CA LEU A 26 12.59 -7.38 -4.83
C LEU A 26 11.90 -7.05 -3.50
N ASN A 27 11.30 -8.05 -2.86
CA ASN A 27 10.53 -7.85 -1.63
C ASN A 27 11.42 -7.60 -0.40
N SER A 28 12.73 -7.86 -0.44
CA SER A 28 13.64 -7.41 0.64
C SER A 28 13.80 -5.89 0.68
N TRP A 29 13.46 -5.19 -0.42
CA TRP A 29 13.46 -3.74 -0.52
C TRP A 29 12.05 -3.16 -0.59
N CYS A 30 11.15 -3.81 -1.34
CA CYS A 30 9.79 -3.37 -1.57
C CYS A 30 8.81 -4.50 -1.16
N PRO A 31 8.58 -4.71 0.16
CA PRO A 31 7.78 -5.83 0.67
C PRO A 31 6.29 -5.74 0.32
N TYR A 32 5.84 -4.59 -0.18
CA TYR A 32 4.48 -4.33 -0.64
C TYR A 32 4.23 -4.66 -2.11
N LEU A 33 5.28 -4.93 -2.91
CA LEU A 33 5.10 -5.32 -4.30
C LEU A 33 4.63 -6.78 -4.43
N ARG A 34 3.74 -7.02 -5.38
CA ARG A 34 3.14 -8.33 -5.68
C ARG A 34 3.08 -8.57 -7.19
N PRO A 35 3.10 -9.83 -7.65
CA PRO A 35 2.89 -10.13 -9.06
C PRO A 35 1.47 -9.74 -9.49
N TYR A 36 1.34 -9.10 -10.65
CA TYR A 36 0.07 -8.75 -11.25
C TYR A 36 0.05 -9.07 -12.73
N LYS A 37 -1.04 -9.68 -13.19
CA LYS A 37 -1.29 -9.97 -14.61
C LYS A 37 -2.15 -8.85 -15.18
N ALA A 38 -1.49 -7.84 -15.75
CA ALA A 38 -2.17 -6.76 -16.44
C ALA A 38 -2.78 -7.28 -17.74
N VAL A 39 -4.09 -7.06 -17.91
CA VAL A 39 -4.87 -7.42 -19.12
C VAL A 39 -5.36 -6.19 -19.88
N LYS A 40 -5.06 -4.98 -19.37
CA LYS A 40 -5.34 -3.69 -19.98
C LYS A 40 -4.17 -2.75 -19.70
N GLY A 41 -3.88 -1.85 -20.65
CA GLY A 41 -2.78 -0.89 -20.56
C GLY A 41 -2.20 -0.58 -21.93
N ALA A 42 -1.23 0.34 -22.01
CA ALA A 42 -0.56 0.65 -23.26
C ALA A 42 0.17 -0.59 -23.81
N GLY A 43 -0.26 -1.11 -24.97
CA GLY A 43 0.30 -2.32 -25.58
C GLY A 43 -0.09 -3.64 -24.91
N ILE A 44 -1.02 -3.62 -23.93
CA ILE A 44 -1.50 -4.79 -23.17
C ILE A 44 -2.96 -5.08 -23.54
N THR A 45 -3.28 -6.35 -23.81
CA THR A 45 -4.64 -6.84 -24.07
C THR A 45 -4.90 -8.14 -23.29
N PRO A 46 -6.14 -8.62 -23.17
CA PRO A 46 -6.41 -9.93 -22.57
C PRO A 46 -5.67 -11.09 -23.27
N GLN A 47 -5.46 -10.99 -24.59
CA GLN A 47 -4.74 -11.98 -25.41
C GLN A 47 -3.22 -11.82 -25.32
N LYS A 48 -2.73 -10.61 -25.01
CA LYS A 48 -1.32 -10.28 -24.80
C LYS A 48 -1.14 -9.59 -23.44
N PRO A 49 -1.29 -10.33 -22.32
CA PRO A 49 -1.14 -9.78 -20.98
C PRO A 49 0.33 -9.49 -20.66
N ALA A 50 0.57 -8.61 -19.68
CA ALA A 50 1.88 -8.39 -19.11
C ALA A 50 1.91 -8.86 -17.65
N HIS A 51 2.98 -9.55 -17.26
CA HIS A 51 3.27 -9.83 -15.85
C HIS A 51 4.15 -8.71 -15.32
N ILE A 52 3.61 -7.90 -14.41
CA ILE A 52 4.28 -6.73 -13.85
C ILE A 52 4.22 -6.78 -12.33
N ALA A 53 5.06 -5.98 -11.67
CA ALA A 53 4.94 -5.73 -10.25
C ALA A 53 3.85 -4.67 -10.02
N SER A 54 2.95 -4.93 -9.07
CA SER A 54 1.96 -3.96 -8.62
C SER A 54 1.99 -3.85 -7.09
N TYR A 55 1.33 -2.82 -6.59
CA TYR A 55 1.08 -2.62 -5.17
C TYR A 55 -0.35 -2.11 -4.99
N TYR A 56 -0.88 -2.27 -3.78
CA TYR A 56 -2.19 -1.74 -3.45
C TYR A 56 -2.13 -0.23 -3.30
N TYR A 57 -3.13 0.44 -3.82
CA TYR A 57 -3.30 1.88 -3.73
C TYR A 57 -4.63 2.19 -3.06
N GLY A 58 -4.66 3.23 -2.23
CA GLY A 58 -5.84 3.60 -1.46
C GLY A 58 -5.71 5.00 -0.88
N PHE A 59 -6.78 5.47 -0.25
CA PHE A 59 -6.77 6.73 0.47
C PHE A 59 -6.03 6.56 1.80
N VAL A 60 -5.00 7.39 2.00
CA VAL A 60 -4.18 7.40 3.22
C VAL A 60 -4.39 8.68 3.99
N THR A 61 -4.28 8.59 5.31
CA THR A 61 -4.39 9.74 6.20
C THR A 61 -3.56 9.52 7.45
N TYR A 62 -3.31 10.60 8.17
CA TYR A 62 -2.63 10.56 9.47
C TYR A 62 -3.59 10.07 10.57
N PRO A 63 -3.06 9.44 11.64
CA PRO A 63 -3.89 8.94 12.74
C PRO A 63 -4.63 10.04 13.51
N GLU A 64 -4.20 11.30 13.39
CA GLU A 64 -4.82 12.46 14.02
C GLU A 64 -6.06 12.98 13.29
N LEU A 65 -6.36 12.48 12.08
CA LEU A 65 -7.57 12.89 11.37
C LEU A 65 -8.81 12.66 12.25
N ASN A 66 -9.78 13.59 12.18
CA ASN A 66 -11.04 13.44 12.90
C ASN A 66 -11.68 12.07 12.57
N PRO A 67 -11.92 11.19 13.57
CA PRO A 67 -12.50 9.86 13.36
C PRO A 67 -13.83 9.89 12.64
N LYS A 68 -14.67 10.88 12.94
CA LYS A 68 -15.97 11.00 12.31
C LYS A 68 -15.85 11.35 10.83
N LEU A 69 -14.88 12.18 10.46
CA LEU A 69 -14.62 12.50 9.06
C LEU A 69 -14.14 11.28 8.28
N ALA A 70 -13.18 10.53 8.84
CA ALA A 70 -12.70 9.28 8.23
C ALA A 70 -13.81 8.25 8.08
N GLU A 71 -14.67 8.11 9.09
CA GLU A 71 -15.85 7.24 9.07
C GLU A 71 -16.81 7.64 7.94
N VAL A 72 -17.17 8.93 7.86
CA VAL A 72 -18.08 9.45 6.82
C VAL A 72 -17.50 9.24 5.42
N ILE A 73 -16.23 9.56 5.19
CA ILE A 73 -15.60 9.38 3.87
C ILE A 73 -15.57 7.90 3.50
N THR A 74 -15.10 7.05 4.41
CA THR A 74 -14.99 5.59 4.16
C THR A 74 -16.36 4.99 3.91
N GLY A 75 -17.34 5.28 4.76
CA GLY A 75 -18.70 4.78 4.63
C GLY A 75 -19.39 5.27 3.36
N SER A 76 -19.18 6.53 2.96
CA SER A 76 -19.78 7.08 1.73
C SER A 76 -19.24 6.36 0.49
N ILE A 77 -17.93 6.13 0.41
CA ILE A 77 -17.33 5.42 -0.72
C ILE A 77 -17.73 3.94 -0.71
N TYR A 78 -17.65 3.28 0.44
CA TYR A 78 -17.94 1.85 0.57
C TYR A 78 -19.41 1.54 0.26
N ASN A 79 -20.34 2.28 0.87
CA ASN A 79 -21.78 2.06 0.65
C ASN A 79 -22.20 2.56 -0.75
N GLY A 80 -21.65 3.68 -1.21
CA GLY A 80 -21.91 4.28 -2.52
C GLY A 80 -21.07 3.69 -3.66
N TYR A 81 -20.46 2.52 -3.49
CA TYR A 81 -19.52 1.95 -4.47
C TYR A 81 -20.10 1.87 -5.89
N ASP A 82 -21.40 1.56 -6.02
CA ASP A 82 -22.02 1.39 -7.33
C ASP A 82 -22.05 2.71 -8.12
N ILE A 83 -22.13 3.86 -7.43
CA ILE A 83 -21.97 5.19 -8.03
C ILE A 83 -20.49 5.49 -8.28
N TYR A 84 -19.64 5.19 -7.28
CA TYR A 84 -18.21 5.47 -7.32
C TYR A 84 -17.49 4.73 -8.46
N ALA A 85 -17.82 3.47 -8.70
CA ALA A 85 -17.20 2.59 -9.70
C ALA A 85 -17.37 3.10 -11.14
N ASP A 86 -18.44 3.87 -11.39
CA ASP A 86 -18.74 4.42 -12.71
C ASP A 86 -18.11 5.80 -12.96
N MET A 87 -17.52 6.43 -11.93
CA MET A 87 -16.88 7.74 -12.08
C MET A 87 -15.60 7.69 -12.92
N HIS A 88 -14.91 6.55 -12.97
CA HIS A 88 -13.74 6.35 -13.82
C HIS A 88 -13.47 4.86 -14.05
N ALA A 89 -12.98 4.50 -15.25
CA ALA A 89 -12.77 3.11 -15.63
C ALA A 89 -11.89 2.29 -14.66
N ALA A 90 -10.94 2.94 -13.98
CA ALA A 90 -10.07 2.30 -12.99
C ALA A 90 -10.77 1.95 -11.66
N LEU A 91 -11.87 2.63 -11.31
CA LEU A 91 -12.56 2.46 -10.03
C LEU A 91 -13.38 1.17 -9.96
N LYS A 92 -13.60 0.51 -11.10
CA LYS A 92 -14.16 -0.84 -11.18
C LYS A 92 -13.29 -1.89 -10.47
N GLU A 93 -12.00 -1.64 -10.32
CA GLU A 93 -11.08 -2.50 -9.57
C GLU A 93 -11.05 -2.17 -8.07
N TRP A 94 -11.58 -1.01 -7.66
CA TRP A 94 -11.60 -0.53 -6.26
C TRP A 94 -12.81 -1.08 -5.50
N THR A 95 -13.01 -2.39 -5.59
CA THR A 95 -14.21 -3.07 -5.06
C THR A 95 -14.30 -2.99 -3.54
N ARG A 96 -15.51 -3.20 -3.00
CA ARG A 96 -15.73 -3.36 -1.54
C ARG A 96 -14.83 -4.45 -0.93
N ALA A 97 -14.61 -5.55 -1.66
CA ALA A 97 -13.71 -6.63 -1.22
C ALA A 97 -12.24 -6.18 -1.23
N ALA A 98 -11.79 -5.49 -2.28
CA ALA A 98 -10.43 -4.94 -2.35
C ALA A 98 -10.17 -3.91 -1.24
N ALA A 99 -11.19 -3.12 -0.87
CA ALA A 99 -11.13 -2.16 0.24
C ALA A 99 -11.02 -2.82 1.63
N LEU A 100 -11.16 -4.14 1.75
CA LEU A 100 -10.99 -4.90 2.99
C LEU A 100 -9.78 -5.85 2.94
N ASP A 101 -9.06 -5.91 1.82
CA ASP A 101 -7.85 -6.71 1.68
C ASP A 101 -6.65 -6.06 2.38
N ASN A 102 -6.64 -6.21 3.71
CA ASN A 102 -5.60 -5.71 4.60
C ASN A 102 -4.38 -6.62 4.72
N GLN A 103 -4.34 -7.72 3.97
CA GLN A 103 -3.12 -8.51 3.79
C GLN A 103 -2.20 -7.88 2.75
N ALA A 104 -2.80 -7.19 1.78
CA ALA A 104 -2.06 -6.56 0.71
C ALA A 104 -1.76 -5.08 0.98
N PHE A 105 -2.57 -4.41 1.80
CA PHE A 105 -2.31 -3.05 2.28
C PHE A 105 -1.65 -3.07 3.66
N VAL A 106 -0.34 -2.83 3.71
CA VAL A 106 0.50 -2.96 4.92
C VAL A 106 0.44 -1.74 5.86
N VAL A 107 -0.60 -0.94 5.77
CA VAL A 107 -0.81 0.26 6.60
C VAL A 107 -2.07 0.06 7.44
N PRO A 108 -2.05 0.34 8.75
CA PRO A 108 -3.24 0.22 9.58
C PRO A 108 -4.38 1.11 9.06
N TYR A 109 -5.62 0.60 9.11
CA TYR A 109 -6.79 1.44 8.85
C TYR A 109 -6.94 2.50 9.94
N HIS A 110 -7.43 3.68 9.54
CA HIS A 110 -7.85 4.68 10.49
C HIS A 110 -9.04 4.18 11.33
N ARG A 111 -9.08 4.52 12.63
CA ARG A 111 -10.16 4.08 13.55
C ARG A 111 -11.57 4.45 13.06
N GLY A 112 -11.71 5.57 12.37
CA GLY A 112 -12.97 5.96 11.72
C GLY A 112 -13.35 5.06 10.54
N SER A 113 -12.38 4.64 9.72
CA SER A 113 -12.61 3.69 8.63
C SER A 113 -13.03 2.32 9.17
N VAL A 114 -12.37 1.83 10.24
CA VAL A 114 -12.78 0.61 10.94
C VAL A 114 -14.23 0.72 11.44
N ALA A 115 -14.62 1.86 12.01
CA ALA A 115 -15.99 2.08 12.45
C ALA A 115 -16.99 2.00 11.30
N ALA A 116 -16.67 2.58 10.13
CA ALA A 116 -17.51 2.50 8.93
C ALA A 116 -17.67 1.05 8.43
N PHE A 117 -16.59 0.27 8.38
CA PHE A 117 -16.67 -1.13 7.97
C PHE A 117 -17.44 -2.00 8.97
N LYS A 118 -17.31 -1.73 10.28
CA LYS A 118 -18.11 -2.38 11.33
C LYS A 118 -19.59 -2.05 11.18
N ALA A 119 -19.94 -0.78 10.94
CA ALA A 119 -21.32 -0.36 10.72
C ALA A 119 -21.94 -1.00 9.46
N ALA A 120 -21.14 -1.26 8.43
CA ALA A 120 -21.55 -1.99 7.23
C ALA A 120 -21.58 -3.53 7.41
N GLY A 121 -21.25 -4.06 8.59
CA GLY A 121 -21.20 -5.50 8.87
C GLY A 121 -20.06 -6.24 8.15
N ALA A 122 -19.08 -5.52 7.60
CA ALA A 122 -18.03 -6.08 6.74
C ALA A 122 -16.70 -6.33 7.46
N TRP A 123 -16.56 -5.86 8.70
CA TRP A 123 -15.35 -6.02 9.50
C TRP A 123 -15.35 -7.34 10.29
N THR A 124 -14.45 -8.26 9.95
CA THR A 124 -14.37 -9.59 10.54
C THR A 124 -13.33 -9.66 11.67
N PRO A 125 -13.34 -10.73 12.50
CA PRO A 125 -12.27 -10.99 13.46
C PRO A 125 -10.88 -11.09 12.82
N GLU A 126 -10.79 -11.64 11.61
CA GLU A 126 -9.53 -11.72 10.85
C GLU A 126 -9.02 -10.34 10.46
N HIS A 127 -9.91 -9.44 10.02
CA HIS A 127 -9.54 -8.05 9.74
C HIS A 127 -9.01 -7.36 11.00
N GLU A 128 -9.67 -7.56 12.15
CA GLU A 128 -9.23 -7.02 13.44
C GLU A 128 -7.85 -7.56 13.84
N LYS A 129 -7.61 -8.87 13.70
CA LYS A 129 -6.31 -9.47 14.04
C LYS A 129 -5.15 -8.88 13.23
N ILE A 130 -5.36 -8.69 11.93
CA ILE A 130 -4.36 -8.08 11.05
C ILE A 130 -4.16 -6.60 11.42
N GLN A 131 -5.24 -5.87 11.65
CA GLN A 131 -5.19 -4.47 12.10
C GLN A 131 -4.34 -4.29 13.37
N GLN A 132 -4.56 -5.13 14.39
CA GLN A 132 -3.80 -5.07 15.63
C GLN A 132 -2.31 -5.40 15.43
N THR A 133 -2.00 -6.30 14.50
CA THR A 133 -0.61 -6.61 14.13
C THR A 133 0.07 -5.40 13.48
N LEU A 134 -0.60 -4.74 12.54
CA LEU A 134 -0.08 -3.55 11.86
C LEU A 134 0.08 -2.37 12.82
N LEU A 135 -0.88 -2.15 13.74
CA LEU A 135 -0.77 -1.10 14.77
C LEU A 135 0.45 -1.32 15.67
N LYS A 136 0.68 -2.56 16.13
CA LYS A 136 1.86 -2.89 16.94
C LYS A 136 3.17 -2.66 16.18
N GLN A 137 3.22 -3.01 14.90
CA GLN A 137 4.39 -2.73 14.06
C GLN A 137 4.62 -1.23 13.90
N GLU A 138 3.56 -0.44 13.77
CA GLU A 138 3.67 1.02 13.66
C GLU A 138 4.12 1.67 14.97
N GLU A 139 3.65 1.19 16.12
CA GLU A 139 4.16 1.61 17.44
C GLU A 139 5.67 1.39 17.56
N GLN A 140 6.16 0.22 17.14
CA GLN A 140 7.59 -0.10 17.10
C GLN A 140 8.35 0.84 16.17
N ARG A 141 7.80 1.12 14.98
CA ARG A 141 8.40 2.03 14.00
C ARG A 141 8.52 3.45 14.53
N LEU A 142 7.46 3.98 15.16
CA LEU A 142 7.44 5.32 15.75
C LEU A 142 8.44 5.44 16.91
N ALA A 143 8.48 4.46 17.80
CA ALA A 143 9.45 4.42 18.89
C ALA A 143 10.89 4.35 18.37
N GLY A 144 11.13 3.49 17.37
CA GLY A 144 12.42 3.35 16.71
C GLY A 144 12.86 4.63 15.98
N TYR A 145 11.94 5.32 15.32
CA TYR A 145 12.19 6.61 14.67
C TYR A 145 12.60 7.68 15.69
N ALA A 146 11.87 7.80 16.80
CA ALA A 146 12.22 8.74 17.87
C ALA A 146 13.61 8.43 18.49
N ALA A 147 13.91 7.14 18.71
CA ALA A 147 15.21 6.72 19.22
C ALA A 147 16.34 7.02 18.22
N ALA A 148 16.12 6.78 16.92
CA ALA A 148 17.06 7.11 15.87
C ALA A 148 17.33 8.62 15.80
N GLN A 149 16.30 9.46 15.90
CA GLN A 149 16.44 10.92 15.93
C GLN A 149 17.29 11.39 17.11
N LYS A 150 17.09 10.82 18.30
CA LYS A 150 17.90 11.12 19.48
C LYS A 150 19.37 10.76 19.25
N LEU A 151 19.63 9.54 18.76
CA LEU A 151 20.98 9.05 18.49
C LEU A 151 21.69 9.85 17.38
N ALA A 152 20.95 10.23 16.33
CA ALA A 152 21.44 11.07 15.24
C ALA A 152 21.90 12.43 15.77
N LYS A 153 21.10 13.06 16.65
CA LYS A 153 21.45 14.32 17.29
C LYS A 153 22.72 14.19 18.15
N GLU A 154 22.84 13.13 18.95
CA GLU A 154 24.02 12.85 19.77
C GLU A 154 25.29 12.66 18.93
N LYS A 155 25.15 12.06 17.74
CA LYS A 155 26.25 11.81 16.80
C LYS A 155 26.51 12.96 15.81
N GLY A 156 25.76 14.06 15.88
CA GLY A 156 25.90 15.18 14.96
C GLY A 156 25.55 14.84 13.51
N VAL A 157 24.65 13.88 13.28
CA VAL A 157 24.15 13.50 11.95
C VAL A 157 23.32 14.65 11.40
N ASP A 158 23.71 15.19 10.24
CA ASP A 158 22.98 16.26 9.57
C ASP A 158 21.83 15.74 8.68
N GLN A 159 21.08 16.65 8.05
CA GLN A 159 19.98 16.26 7.15
C GLN A 159 20.43 15.50 5.90
N LYS A 160 21.65 15.73 5.40
CA LYS A 160 22.16 15.02 4.22
C LYS A 160 22.51 13.57 4.56
N GLN A 161 22.95 13.34 5.79
CA GLN A 161 23.31 12.02 6.33
C GLN A 161 22.10 11.26 6.90
N TRP A 162 21.02 11.96 7.24
CA TRP A 162 19.85 11.36 7.88
C TRP A 162 19.23 10.17 7.12
N PRO A 163 19.02 10.23 5.79
CA PRO A 163 18.42 9.10 5.06
C PRO A 163 19.21 7.81 5.20
N ASP A 164 20.53 7.85 5.02
CA ASP A 164 21.41 6.68 5.13
C ASP A 164 21.49 6.19 6.58
N PHE A 165 21.53 7.12 7.54
CA PHE A 165 21.53 6.79 8.96
C PHE A 165 20.24 6.07 9.36
N TRP A 166 19.08 6.61 8.95
CA TRP A 166 17.78 6.03 9.24
C TRP A 166 17.62 4.66 8.59
N GLU A 167 17.97 4.52 7.31
CA GLU A 167 17.91 3.25 6.58
C GLU A 167 18.71 2.16 7.31
N LYS A 168 19.95 2.48 7.70
CA LYS A 168 20.80 1.55 8.45
C LYS A 168 20.21 1.20 9.81
N TYR A 169 19.83 2.21 10.59
CA TYR A 169 19.26 2.02 11.93
C TYR A 169 17.99 1.15 11.87
N ALA A 170 17.09 1.47 10.96
CA ALA A 170 15.81 0.79 10.85
C ALA A 170 15.97 -0.68 10.43
N ARG A 171 16.93 -1.00 9.54
CA ARG A 171 17.26 -2.39 9.20
C ARG A 171 17.89 -3.16 10.36
N GLU A 172 18.83 -2.54 11.08
CA GLU A 172 19.46 -3.15 12.27
C GLU A 172 18.43 -3.48 13.35
N HIS A 173 17.38 -2.66 13.46
CA HIS A 173 16.30 -2.82 14.45
C HIS A 173 15.03 -3.49 13.88
N GLN A 174 15.07 -3.98 12.64
CA GLN A 174 13.95 -4.67 11.97
C GLN A 174 12.63 -3.86 11.98
N LEU A 175 12.72 -2.55 11.74
CA LEU A 175 11.55 -1.66 11.72
C LEU A 175 10.78 -1.70 10.39
N PHE A 176 11.37 -2.25 9.33
CA PHE A 176 10.71 -2.59 8.06
C PHE A 176 11.42 -3.75 7.36
#